data_AF-H0XYG6-F1
#
_entry.id   AF-H0XYG6-F1
#
_cell.length_a   1.000
_cell.length_b   1.000
_cell.length_c   1.000
_cell.angle_alpha   90.00
_cell.angle_beta   90.00
_cell.angle_gamma   90.00
#
_symmetry.space_group_name_H-M   'P 1'
#
loop_
_entity.id
_entity.type
_entity.pdbx_description
1 polymer ?
#
loop_
_entity_poly.entity_id
_entity_poly.type
_entity_poly.pdbx_seq_one_letter_code
_entity_poly.pdbx_strand_id
1 'polypeptide(L)'
;MCGRLLWRLLAEEARYSTPVGRLLLPVLLGFRLVLLAASGPGIYGDEQSEFVCHTQQAGCKAACFDALHPLSPLRFWTLQVMLVAVPSALYMGFTLYHVIWHWEESEKVKKEEETLPHEGQSSRDAPGAQSPLLLWAYVAQLGARLALEGAALGGQYHLYGFQVPSSFACRREPCLGSITCNLSRPSEKTVFLKTMFGVSGFCLLFTLLELVLLGLTRWWETQKHNTSSSNYCPTSESTRRCKEPTGNFPVVETKEQFREAGER
;
A
#
# COMPACT_ATOMS: atom_id res chain seq x y z
N MET A 1 16.14 -24.28 5.96
CA MET A 1 14.86 -24.41 5.20
C MET A 1 14.06 -23.10 5.18
N CYS A 2 14.07 -22.26 6.22
CA CYS A 2 13.39 -20.95 6.23
C CYS A 2 13.83 -19.96 5.14
N GLY A 3 15.12 -19.93 4.76
CA GLY A 3 15.63 -18.95 3.80
C GLY A 3 15.01 -19.07 2.39
N ARG A 4 14.75 -20.29 1.90
CA ARG A 4 14.15 -20.53 0.57
C ARG A 4 12.66 -20.18 0.52
N LEU A 5 11.94 -20.42 1.61
CA LEU A 5 10.52 -20.03 1.75
C LEU A 5 10.40 -18.50 1.83
N LEU A 6 11.24 -17.84 2.62
CA LEU A 6 11.26 -16.38 2.71
C LEU A 6 11.59 -15.74 1.35
N TRP A 7 12.57 -16.29 0.63
CA TRP A 7 12.93 -15.80 -0.71
C TRP A 7 11.79 -16.00 -1.72
N ARG A 8 11.06 -17.13 -1.67
CA ARG A 8 9.88 -17.36 -2.53
C ARG A 8 8.73 -16.42 -2.18
N LEU A 9 8.47 -16.15 -0.90
CA LEU A 9 7.44 -15.19 -0.48
C LEU A 9 7.78 -13.77 -0.92
N LEU A 10 9.03 -13.34 -0.72
CA LEU A 10 9.49 -12.03 -1.19
C LEU A 10 9.46 -11.91 -2.72
N ALA A 11 9.78 -12.99 -3.44
CA ALA A 11 9.69 -13.04 -4.90
C ALA A 11 8.23 -13.02 -5.41
N GLU A 12 7.29 -13.64 -4.68
CA GLU A 12 5.87 -13.66 -5.02
C GLU A 12 5.22 -12.28 -4.78
N GLU A 13 5.48 -11.65 -3.63
CA GLU A 13 5.11 -10.25 -3.35
C GLU A 13 5.70 -9.29 -4.38
N ALA A 14 6.92 -9.57 -4.84
CA ALA A 14 7.61 -8.80 -5.86
C ALA A 14 7.04 -8.96 -7.28
N ARG A 15 6.17 -9.94 -7.56
CA ARG A 15 5.56 -10.09 -8.89
C ARG A 15 4.36 -9.16 -9.11
N TYR A 16 3.69 -8.75 -8.04
CA TYR A 16 2.42 -8.02 -8.13
C TYR A 16 2.49 -6.56 -7.67
N SER A 17 3.55 -6.16 -6.95
CA SER A 17 3.72 -4.78 -6.46
C SER A 17 4.83 -4.01 -7.20
N THR A 18 4.55 -2.75 -7.52
CA THR A 18 5.52 -1.83 -8.12
C THR A 18 6.64 -1.48 -7.12
N PRO A 19 7.81 -0.97 -7.55
CA PRO A 19 8.87 -0.58 -6.61
C PRO A 19 8.39 0.45 -5.57
N VAL A 20 7.37 1.26 -5.90
CA VAL A 20 6.75 2.22 -5.00
C VAL A 20 6.05 1.50 -3.83
N GLY A 21 5.14 0.57 -4.13
CA GLY A 21 4.42 -0.18 -3.10
C GLY A 21 5.31 -1.12 -2.28
N ARG A 22 6.38 -1.63 -2.87
CA ARG A 22 7.29 -2.60 -2.23
C ARG A 22 8.25 -1.99 -1.22
N LEU A 23 8.83 -0.83 -1.54
CA LEU A 23 9.88 -0.22 -0.73
C LEU A 23 9.37 1.00 0.02
N LEU A 24 8.62 1.88 -0.64
CA LEU A 24 8.29 3.18 -0.08
C LEU A 24 7.14 3.11 0.93
N LEU A 25 6.08 2.34 0.67
CA LEU A 25 4.96 2.20 1.61
C LEU A 25 5.37 1.57 2.95
N PRO A 26 6.11 0.44 3.00
CA PRO A 26 6.56 -0.14 4.27
C PRO A 26 7.51 0.79 5.04
N VAL A 27 8.37 1.54 4.33
CA VAL A 27 9.26 2.54 4.96
C VAL A 27 8.46 3.68 5.58
N LEU A 28 7.45 4.21 4.89
CA LEU A 28 6.59 5.27 5.43
C LEU A 28 5.75 4.79 6.62
N LEU A 29 5.18 3.58 6.54
CA LEU A 29 4.44 2.98 7.65
C LEU A 29 5.35 2.71 8.87
N GLY A 30 6.58 2.23 8.64
CA GLY A 30 7.58 2.02 9.68
C GLY A 30 8.01 3.34 10.33
N PHE A 31 8.32 4.35 9.52
CA PHE A 31 8.64 5.70 9.99
C PHE A 31 7.51 6.27 10.86
N ARG A 32 6.26 6.11 10.42
CA ARG A 32 5.07 6.52 11.17
C ARG A 32 4.96 5.81 12.52
N LEU A 33 5.18 4.50 12.56
CA LEU A 33 5.18 3.72 13.81
C LEU A 33 6.28 4.21 14.77
N VAL A 34 7.49 4.46 14.25
CA VAL A 34 8.62 4.96 15.04
C VAL A 34 8.32 6.36 15.60
N LEU A 35 7.80 7.28 14.77
CA LEU A 35 7.38 8.62 15.24
C LEU A 35 6.36 8.53 16.37
N LEU A 36 5.35 7.68 16.20
CA LEU A 36 4.29 7.51 17.20
C LEU A 36 4.84 6.91 18.51
N ALA A 37 5.71 5.91 18.43
CA ALA A 37 6.28 5.25 19.59
C ALA A 37 7.31 6.12 20.34
N ALA A 38 8.16 6.83 19.60
CA ALA A 38 9.26 7.61 20.18
C ALA A 38 8.79 8.98 20.69
N SER A 39 7.95 9.68 19.93
CA SER A 39 7.55 11.07 20.24
C SER A 39 6.15 11.15 20.85
N GLY A 40 5.25 10.22 20.51
CA GLY A 40 3.86 10.25 20.97
C GLY A 40 3.70 10.36 22.49
N PRO A 41 4.29 9.46 23.29
CA PRO A 41 4.20 9.52 24.74
C PRO A 41 4.80 10.80 25.37
N GLY A 42 5.88 11.35 24.80
CA GLY A 42 6.51 12.57 25.33
C GLY A 42 5.71 13.85 25.08
N ILE A 43 4.89 13.87 24.02
CA ILE A 43 4.10 15.04 23.62
C ILE A 43 2.67 14.98 24.20
N TYR A 44 2.09 13.78 24.25
CA TYR A 44 0.69 13.54 24.61
C TYR A 44 0.49 12.75 25.91
N GLY A 45 1.55 12.29 26.58
CA GLY A 45 1.44 11.43 27.77
C GLY A 45 0.94 12.14 29.03
N ASP A 46 1.20 13.44 29.14
CA ASP A 46 0.97 14.27 30.33
C ASP A 46 -0.06 15.40 30.08
N GLU A 47 -0.88 15.27 29.03
CA GLU A 47 -1.88 16.28 28.68
C GLU A 47 -2.86 16.59 29.82
N GLN A 48 -3.30 15.58 30.56
CA GLN A 48 -4.26 15.78 31.65
C GLN A 48 -3.62 16.47 32.86
N SER A 49 -2.37 16.15 33.18
CA SER A 49 -1.63 16.79 34.29
C SER A 49 -1.32 18.23 33.96
N GLU A 50 -0.85 18.53 32.75
CA GLU A 50 -0.45 19.87 32.34
C GLU A 50 -1.60 20.77 31.88
N PHE A 51 -2.83 20.25 31.80
CA PHE A 51 -4.01 21.07 31.54
C PHE A 51 -4.37 21.93 32.75
N VAL A 52 -4.31 23.27 32.61
CA VAL A 52 -4.53 24.20 33.72
C VAL A 52 -5.79 25.01 33.46
N CYS A 53 -6.74 24.97 34.39
CA CYS A 53 -7.96 25.78 34.36
C CYS A 53 -7.95 26.80 35.51
N HIS A 54 -8.34 28.04 35.25
CA HIS A 54 -8.45 29.09 36.28
C HIS A 54 -9.72 28.91 37.13
N THR A 55 -9.78 27.84 37.93
CA THR A 55 -10.91 27.55 38.83
C THR A 55 -10.44 26.74 40.03
N GLN A 56 -11.09 26.94 41.18
CA GLN A 56 -10.90 26.13 42.40
C GLN A 56 -12.00 25.06 42.56
N GLN A 57 -12.94 24.96 41.61
CA GLN A 57 -14.03 24.00 41.71
C GLN A 57 -13.55 22.57 41.43
N ALA A 58 -13.90 21.66 42.34
CA ALA A 58 -13.66 20.23 42.17
C ALA A 58 -14.41 19.68 40.95
N GLY A 59 -13.77 18.80 40.19
CA GLY A 59 -14.36 18.14 39.01
C GLY A 59 -14.42 19.00 37.74
N CYS A 60 -14.37 20.33 37.83
CA CYS A 60 -14.46 21.21 36.65
C CYS A 60 -13.28 21.00 35.67
N LYS A 61 -12.03 20.87 36.16
CA LYS A 61 -10.87 20.55 35.31
C LYS A 61 -11.09 19.25 34.51
N ALA A 62 -11.62 18.20 35.15
CA ALA A 62 -11.85 16.92 34.51
C ALA A 62 -12.96 17.00 33.45
N ALA A 63 -14.08 17.66 33.77
CA ALA A 63 -15.19 17.86 32.84
C ALA A 63 -14.79 18.68 31.60
N CYS A 64 -13.97 19.71 31.78
CA CYS A 64 -13.48 20.53 30.67
C CYS A 64 -12.44 19.82 29.81
N PHE A 65 -11.58 19.00 30.42
CA PHE A 65 -10.62 18.19 29.68
C PHE A 65 -11.33 17.15 28.78
N ASP A 66 -12.33 16.47 29.34
CA ASP A 66 -13.15 15.50 28.60
C ASP A 66 -13.95 16.15 27.44
N ALA A 67 -14.50 17.35 27.68
CA ALA A 67 -15.21 18.11 26.65
C ALA A 67 -14.30 18.58 25.50
N LEU A 68 -13.03 18.86 25.79
CA LEU A 68 -12.06 19.33 24.81
C LEU A 68 -11.51 18.16 23.96
N HIS A 69 -11.15 17.05 24.60
CA HIS A 69 -10.51 15.91 23.95
C HIS A 69 -11.27 14.60 24.25
N PRO A 70 -12.41 14.33 23.58
CA PRO A 70 -13.14 13.08 23.76
C PRO A 70 -12.30 11.86 23.35
N LEU A 71 -11.37 12.04 22.42
CA LEU A 71 -10.37 11.05 22.04
C LEU A 71 -9.01 11.73 21.91
N SER A 72 -8.00 11.26 22.64
CA SER A 72 -6.64 11.81 22.52
C SER A 72 -6.03 11.48 21.14
N PRO A 73 -5.28 12.41 20.52
CA PRO A 73 -4.63 12.16 19.22
C PRO A 73 -3.73 10.93 19.22
N LEU A 74 -3.02 10.67 20.33
CA LEU A 74 -2.20 9.48 20.50
C LEU A 74 -3.01 8.18 20.32
N ARG A 75 -4.18 8.10 20.94
CA ARG A 75 -5.09 6.94 20.82
C ARG A 75 -5.70 6.83 19.43
N PHE A 76 -6.00 7.96 18.81
CA PHE A 76 -6.48 7.98 17.43
C PHE A 76 -5.46 7.38 16.47
N TRP A 77 -4.20 7.83 16.54
CA TRP A 77 -3.14 7.34 15.65
C TRP A 77 -2.74 5.88 15.93
N THR A 78 -2.78 5.42 17.18
CA THR A 78 -2.55 3.98 17.46
C THR A 78 -3.64 3.12 16.84
N LEU A 79 -4.91 3.50 16.99
CA LEU A 79 -6.03 2.81 16.33
C LEU A 79 -5.88 2.85 14.80
N GLN A 80 -5.50 3.99 14.24
CA GLN A 80 -5.26 4.12 12.79
C GLN A 80 -4.18 3.16 12.29
N VAL A 81 -3.01 3.13 12.94
CA VAL A 81 -1.91 2.23 12.54
C VAL A 81 -2.34 0.76 12.63
N MET A 82 -3.06 0.40 13.70
CA MET A 82 -3.57 -0.96 13.87
C MET A 82 -4.56 -1.35 12.76
N LEU A 83 -5.55 -0.49 12.48
CA LEU A 83 -6.56 -0.76 11.45
C LEU A 83 -5.95 -0.84 10.05
N VAL A 84 -4.98 0.02 9.72
CA VAL A 84 -4.30 0.01 8.41
C VAL A 84 -3.38 -1.21 8.24
N ALA A 85 -2.87 -1.77 9.34
CA ALA A 85 -2.07 -3.00 9.31
C ALA A 85 -2.90 -4.25 8.98
N VAL A 86 -4.17 -4.30 9.42
CA VAL A 86 -5.04 -5.49 9.29
C VAL A 86 -5.18 -5.99 7.84
N PRO A 87 -5.52 -5.17 6.82
CA PRO A 87 -5.67 -5.66 5.46
C PRO A 87 -4.42 -6.35 4.90
N SER A 88 -3.22 -5.86 5.18
CA SER A 88 -2.01 -6.53 4.71
C SER A 88 -1.62 -7.73 5.55
N ALA A 89 -1.90 -7.75 6.85
CA ALA A 89 -1.72 -8.96 7.64
C ALA A 89 -2.61 -10.09 7.11
N LEU A 90 -3.87 -9.78 6.77
CA LEU A 90 -4.80 -10.72 6.14
C LEU A 90 -4.30 -11.19 4.77
N TYR A 91 -3.84 -10.27 3.92
CA TYR A 91 -3.29 -10.61 2.61
C TYR A 91 -2.02 -11.48 2.72
N MET A 92 -1.08 -11.12 3.59
CA MET A 92 0.14 -11.92 3.84
C MET A 92 -0.19 -13.31 4.38
N GLY A 93 -1.18 -13.42 5.28
CA GLY A 93 -1.66 -14.71 5.78
C GLY A 93 -2.28 -15.55 4.67
N PHE A 94 -3.09 -14.93 3.82
CA PHE A 94 -3.72 -15.56 2.66
C PHE A 94 -2.68 -16.06 1.64
N THR A 95 -1.68 -15.24 1.27
CA THR A 95 -0.61 -15.63 0.34
C THR A 95 0.23 -16.76 0.91
N LEU A 96 0.59 -16.69 2.19
CA LEU A 96 1.35 -17.74 2.87
C LEU A 96 0.58 -19.08 2.87
N TYR A 97 -0.69 -19.05 3.28
CA TYR A 97 -1.54 -20.24 3.28
C TYR A 97 -1.63 -20.86 1.88
N HIS A 98 -1.87 -20.03 0.86
CA HIS A 98 -1.99 -20.47 -0.52
C HIS A 98 -0.68 -21.10 -1.05
N VAL A 99 0.48 -20.51 -0.74
CA VAL A 99 1.79 -21.04 -1.16
C VAL A 99 2.08 -22.39 -0.49
N ILE A 100 1.76 -22.55 0.80
CA ILE A 100 1.97 -23.81 1.53
C ILE A 100 1.09 -24.92 0.96
N TRP A 101 -0.20 -24.64 0.76
CA TRP A 101 -1.14 -25.61 0.21
C TRP A 101 -0.72 -26.11 -1.18
N HIS A 102 -0.35 -25.19 -2.07
CA HIS A 102 0.07 -25.56 -3.43
C HIS A 102 1.41 -26.32 -3.44
N TRP A 103 2.31 -26.03 -2.50
CA TRP A 103 3.57 -26.76 -2.36
C TRP A 103 3.32 -28.22 -1.95
N GLU A 104 2.41 -28.45 -1.00
CA GLU A 104 2.04 -29.79 -0.55
C GLU A 104 1.39 -30.62 -1.67
N GLU A 105 0.48 -30.01 -2.44
CA GLU A 105 -0.18 -30.67 -3.58
C GLU A 105 0.83 -31.02 -4.69
N SER A 106 1.78 -30.13 -4.96
CA SER A 106 2.86 -30.39 -5.91
C SER A 106 3.81 -31.52 -5.48
N GLU A 107 4.03 -31.70 -4.17
CA GLU A 107 4.80 -32.84 -3.66
C GLU A 107 4.05 -34.16 -3.75
N LYS A 108 2.71 -34.16 -3.55
CA LYS A 108 1.87 -35.36 -3.69
C LYS A 108 1.84 -35.87 -5.12
N VAL A 109 1.64 -34.98 -6.10
CA VAL A 109 1.66 -35.34 -7.52
C VAL A 109 3.01 -35.92 -7.94
N LYS A 110 4.13 -35.33 -7.49
CA LYS A 110 5.46 -35.85 -7.78
C LYS A 110 5.72 -37.24 -7.20
N LYS A 111 5.22 -37.51 -6.00
CA LYS A 111 5.34 -38.84 -5.36
C LYS A 111 4.51 -39.90 -6.08
N GLU A 112 3.33 -39.54 -6.59
CA GLU A 112 2.49 -40.46 -7.37
C GLU A 112 3.09 -40.76 -8.75
N GLU A 113 3.69 -39.76 -9.41
CA GLU A 113 4.35 -39.90 -10.72
C GLU A 113 5.63 -40.78 -10.65
N GLU A 114 6.36 -40.78 -9.53
CA GLU A 114 7.50 -41.68 -9.32
C GLU A 114 7.11 -43.16 -9.07
N THR A 115 5.83 -43.46 -8.82
CA THR A 115 5.34 -44.84 -8.58
C THR A 115 4.79 -45.56 -9.82
N LEU A 116 4.60 -44.89 -10.95
CA LEU A 116 4.01 -45.47 -12.18
C LEU A 116 4.83 -45.08 -13.42
N PRO A 117 5.46 -46.03 -14.16
CA PRO A 117 6.17 -45.70 -15.38
C PRO A 117 5.22 -45.56 -16.58
N HIS A 118 5.00 -44.30 -16.97
CA HIS A 118 4.76 -43.72 -18.31
C HIS A 118 3.89 -44.45 -19.36
N GLU A 119 2.71 -43.87 -19.65
CA GLU A 119 2.20 -43.55 -21.00
C GLU A 119 1.42 -42.23 -20.83
N GLY A 120 1.85 -41.09 -21.36
CA GLY A 120 1.73 -40.81 -22.78
C GLY A 120 0.49 -39.96 -23.12
N GLN A 121 0.22 -38.83 -22.43
CA GLN A 121 -0.54 -37.75 -23.06
C GLN A 121 -0.29 -36.38 -22.42
N SER A 122 0.23 -35.48 -23.23
CA SER A 122 0.35 -34.05 -22.96
C SER A 122 -1.04 -33.42 -22.85
N SER A 123 -1.52 -33.24 -21.62
CA SER A 123 -2.57 -32.28 -21.28
C SER A 123 -1.99 -31.34 -20.23
N ARG A 124 -1.21 -30.37 -20.69
CA ARG A 124 -0.86 -29.19 -19.88
C ARG A 124 -2.12 -28.36 -19.68
N ASP A 125 -2.99 -28.79 -18.77
CA ASP A 125 -4.10 -27.96 -18.32
C ASP A 125 -3.54 -26.89 -17.37
N ALA A 126 -3.14 -25.80 -18.02
CA ALA A 126 -2.90 -24.44 -17.56
C ALA A 126 -2.78 -24.19 -16.03
N PRO A 127 -1.59 -23.77 -15.55
CA PRO A 127 -1.45 -23.01 -14.30
C PRO A 127 -2.01 -21.56 -14.42
N GLY A 128 -2.98 -21.32 -15.30
CA GLY A 128 -3.41 -19.99 -15.74
C GLY A 128 -4.53 -19.36 -14.92
N ALA A 129 -5.25 -20.13 -14.11
CA ALA A 129 -6.41 -19.65 -13.34
C ALA A 129 -6.07 -19.09 -11.94
N GLN A 130 -4.81 -19.20 -11.48
CA GLN A 130 -4.42 -18.91 -10.09
C GLN A 130 -3.84 -17.49 -9.86
N SER A 131 -3.28 -16.84 -10.88
CA SER A 131 -2.85 -15.42 -10.80
C SER A 131 -3.97 -14.38 -10.57
N PRO A 132 -5.23 -14.56 -11.06
CA PRO A 132 -6.25 -13.53 -10.88
C PRO A 132 -6.75 -13.42 -9.44
N LEU A 133 -6.80 -14.52 -8.66
CA LEU A 133 -7.30 -14.49 -7.28
C LEU A 133 -6.36 -13.72 -6.35
N LEU A 134 -5.06 -14.02 -6.40
CA LEU A 134 -4.02 -13.30 -5.64
C LEU A 134 -3.99 -11.82 -6.00
N LEU A 135 -4.14 -11.50 -7.29
CA LEU A 135 -4.21 -10.13 -7.77
C LEU A 135 -5.48 -9.40 -7.27
N TRP A 136 -6.64 -10.06 -7.28
CA TRP A 136 -7.88 -9.51 -6.71
C TRP A 136 -7.77 -9.29 -5.20
N ALA A 137 -7.18 -10.24 -4.46
CA ALA A 137 -6.91 -10.08 -3.04
C ALA A 137 -5.96 -8.90 -2.77
N TYR A 138 -4.93 -8.73 -3.60
CA TYR A 138 -4.00 -7.60 -3.52
C TYR A 138 -4.68 -6.25 -3.81
N VAL A 139 -5.56 -6.18 -4.82
CA VAL A 139 -6.36 -4.98 -5.11
C VAL A 139 -7.33 -4.69 -3.97
N ALA A 140 -7.98 -5.71 -3.42
CA ALA A 140 -8.93 -5.56 -2.32
C ALA A 140 -8.25 -5.05 -1.03
N GLN A 141 -7.09 -5.59 -0.66
CA GLN A 141 -6.36 -5.09 0.52
C GLN A 141 -5.86 -3.65 0.32
N LEU A 142 -5.44 -3.29 -0.90
CA LEU A 142 -4.98 -1.93 -1.21
C LEU A 142 -6.14 -0.94 -1.18
N GLY A 143 -7.30 -1.33 -1.73
CA GLY A 143 -8.54 -0.55 -1.67
C GLY A 143 -9.03 -0.35 -0.24
N ALA A 144 -9.00 -1.41 0.59
CA ALA A 144 -9.34 -1.32 2.00
C ALA A 144 -8.40 -0.36 2.75
N ARG A 145 -7.09 -0.43 2.50
CA ARG A 145 -6.10 0.50 3.05
C ARG A 145 -6.35 1.94 2.62
N LEU A 146 -6.61 2.17 1.34
CA LEU A 146 -6.92 3.50 0.81
C LEU A 146 -8.14 4.10 1.51
N ALA A 147 -9.20 3.31 1.69
CA ALA A 147 -10.40 3.73 2.40
C ALA A 147 -10.13 4.03 3.88
N LEU A 148 -9.39 3.18 4.59
CA LEU A 148 -9.05 3.37 6.00
C LEU A 148 -8.15 4.59 6.23
N GLU A 149 -7.10 4.76 5.43
CA GLU A 149 -6.22 5.95 5.51
C GLU A 149 -6.99 7.22 5.14
N GLY A 150 -7.85 7.17 4.12
CA GLY A 150 -8.68 8.31 3.72
C GLY A 150 -9.68 8.70 4.80
N ALA A 151 -10.38 7.73 5.38
CA ALA A 151 -11.31 7.95 6.49
C ALA A 151 -10.58 8.50 7.73
N ALA A 152 -9.39 8.00 8.04
CA ALA A 152 -8.61 8.50 9.17
C ALA A 152 -8.06 9.91 8.93
N LEU A 153 -7.60 10.25 7.72
CA LEU A 153 -7.21 11.63 7.38
C LEU A 153 -8.39 12.60 7.52
N GLY A 154 -9.56 12.21 7.01
CA GLY A 154 -10.80 12.99 7.16
C GLY A 154 -11.20 13.14 8.63
N GLY A 155 -11.14 12.05 9.40
CA GLY A 155 -11.43 12.04 10.83
C GLY A 155 -10.47 12.90 11.63
N GLN A 156 -9.17 12.85 11.34
CA GLN A 156 -8.16 13.70 11.98
C GLN A 156 -8.44 15.18 11.73
N TYR A 157 -8.74 15.54 10.48
CA TYR A 157 -9.07 16.93 10.13
C TYR A 157 -10.34 17.40 10.84
N HIS A 158 -11.38 16.56 10.90
CA HIS A 158 -12.64 16.91 11.54
C HIS A 158 -12.53 17.03 13.08
N LEU A 159 -11.78 16.14 13.73
CA LEU A 159 -11.65 16.11 15.18
C LEU A 159 -10.64 17.14 15.71
N TYR A 160 -9.51 17.32 15.02
CA TYR A 160 -8.37 18.08 15.56
C TYR A 160 -7.97 19.30 14.73
N GLY A 161 -8.44 19.42 13.49
CA GLY A 161 -8.05 20.50 12.58
C GLY A 161 -6.56 20.46 12.21
N PHE A 162 -5.96 21.64 11.99
CA PHE A 162 -4.54 21.80 11.64
C PHE A 162 -3.70 22.52 12.70
N GLN A 163 -4.33 23.01 13.76
CA GLN A 163 -3.68 23.80 14.79
C GLN A 163 -4.35 23.57 16.14
N VAL A 164 -3.52 23.32 17.15
CA VAL A 164 -3.98 23.18 18.53
C VAL A 164 -4.04 24.58 19.16
N PRO A 165 -5.21 25.01 19.70
CA PRO A 165 -5.33 26.32 20.34
C PRO A 165 -4.53 26.37 21.64
N SER A 166 -4.03 27.55 22.02
CA SER A 166 -3.32 27.75 23.29
C SER A 166 -4.26 27.80 24.51
N SER A 167 -5.52 28.18 24.29
CA SER A 167 -6.54 28.34 25.33
C SER A 167 -7.91 27.89 24.85
N PHE A 168 -8.70 27.30 25.74
CA PHE A 168 -10.06 26.83 25.50
C PHE A 168 -11.02 27.42 26.54
N ALA A 169 -12.14 27.96 26.09
CA ALA A 169 -13.20 28.44 26.97
C ALA A 169 -14.23 27.33 27.22
N CYS A 170 -14.40 26.93 28.48
CA CYS A 170 -15.26 25.82 28.88
C CYS A 170 -16.48 26.30 29.70
N ARG A 171 -17.65 25.72 29.41
CA ARG A 171 -18.95 25.98 30.07
C ARG A 171 -19.67 24.68 30.47
N ARG A 172 -18.93 23.62 30.78
CA ARG A 172 -19.46 22.29 31.13
C ARG A 172 -19.77 22.22 32.62
N GLU A 173 -20.86 21.56 33.02
CA GLU A 173 -21.08 21.24 34.44
C GLU A 173 -19.93 20.33 34.95
N PRO A 174 -19.42 20.51 36.19
CA PRO A 174 -19.90 21.34 37.31
C PRO A 174 -19.29 22.76 37.38
N CYS A 175 -18.78 23.31 36.27
CA CYS A 175 -18.17 24.63 36.26
C CYS A 175 -19.22 25.75 36.37
N LEU A 176 -18.98 26.74 37.22
CA LEU A 176 -19.80 27.96 37.30
C LEU A 176 -19.34 28.97 36.23
N GLY A 177 -20.23 29.25 35.28
CA GLY A 177 -19.98 30.23 34.22
C GLY A 177 -19.00 29.73 33.16
N SER A 178 -18.25 30.66 32.55
CA SER A 178 -17.29 30.39 31.50
C SER A 178 -15.88 30.51 32.05
N ILE A 179 -15.16 29.40 32.12
CA ILE A 179 -13.77 29.39 32.59
C ILE A 179 -12.81 29.23 31.41
N THR A 180 -11.60 29.77 31.55
CA THR A 180 -10.53 29.62 30.57
C THR A 180 -9.54 28.56 31.06
N CYS A 181 -9.24 27.60 30.19
CA CYS A 181 -8.22 26.59 30.42
C CYS A 181 -7.11 26.71 29.38
N ASN A 182 -5.86 26.57 29.81
CA ASN A 182 -4.68 26.66 28.96
C ASN A 182 -4.14 25.26 28.65
N LEU A 183 -3.76 25.06 27.39
CA LEU A 183 -3.16 23.82 26.91
C LEU A 183 -1.64 23.94 26.96
N SER A 184 -0.97 22.88 27.40
CA SER A 184 0.49 22.82 27.37
C SER A 184 1.03 22.52 25.98
N ARG A 185 2.18 23.12 25.66
CA ARG A 185 2.97 22.90 24.44
C ARG A 185 2.15 22.89 23.13
N PRO A 186 1.31 23.91 22.87
CA PRO A 186 0.45 23.93 21.68
C PRO A 186 1.27 23.94 20.37
N SER A 187 2.44 24.58 20.36
CA SER A 187 3.33 24.61 19.19
C SER A 187 3.90 23.24 18.85
N GLU A 188 4.41 22.50 19.84
CA GLU A 188 4.96 21.16 19.66
C GLU A 188 3.88 20.17 19.18
N LYS A 189 2.70 20.20 19.83
CA LYS A 189 1.54 19.41 19.41
C LYS A 189 1.11 19.73 17.97
N THR A 190 1.09 21.02 17.60
CA THR A 190 0.74 21.45 16.23
C THR A 190 1.76 20.95 15.20
N VAL A 191 3.06 21.02 15.49
CA VAL A 191 4.12 20.51 14.60
C VAL A 191 4.00 18.99 14.42
N PHE A 192 3.79 18.25 15.52
CA PHE A 192 3.62 16.81 15.46
C PHE A 192 2.35 16.40 14.68
N LEU A 193 1.24 17.10 14.93
CA LEU A 193 -0.03 16.87 14.25
C LEU A 193 0.07 17.10 12.73
N LYS A 194 0.74 18.18 12.30
CA LYS A 194 1.00 18.45 10.88
C LYS A 194 1.92 17.41 10.25
N THR A 195 2.96 16.97 10.97
CA THR A 195 3.87 15.91 10.51
C THR A 195 3.11 14.61 10.29
N MET A 196 2.29 14.18 11.26
CA MET A 196 1.49 12.95 11.15
C MET A 196 0.45 13.04 10.02
N PHE A 197 -0.17 14.21 9.82
CA PHE A 197 -1.08 14.45 8.69
C PHE A 197 -0.34 14.32 7.35
N GLY A 198 0.84 14.94 7.23
CA GLY A 198 1.67 14.89 6.02
C GLY A 198 2.11 13.47 5.66
N VAL A 199 2.65 12.73 6.63
CA VAL A 199 3.06 11.32 6.43
C VAL A 199 1.86 10.46 6.02
N SER A 200 0.71 10.60 6.67
CA SER A 200 -0.52 9.87 6.30
C SER A 200 -0.99 10.24 4.89
N GLY A 201 -0.89 11.52 4.51
CA GLY A 201 -1.19 12.00 3.15
C GLY A 201 -0.27 11.40 2.09
N PHE A 202 1.04 11.30 2.38
CA PHE A 202 1.97 10.60 1.50
C PHE A 202 1.66 9.11 1.39
N CYS A 203 1.34 8.43 2.50
CA CYS A 203 0.89 7.03 2.48
C CYS A 203 -0.34 6.85 1.59
N LEU A 204 -1.35 7.72 1.73
CA LEU A 204 -2.56 7.70 0.91
C LEU A 204 -2.23 7.89 -0.57
N LEU A 205 -1.39 8.89 -0.89
CA LEU A 205 -0.98 9.19 -2.26
C LEU A 205 -0.26 8.00 -2.91
N PHE A 206 0.70 7.38 -2.22
CA PHE A 206 1.42 6.23 -2.77
C PHE A 206 0.55 4.98 -2.87
N THR A 207 -0.41 4.79 -1.95
CA THR A 207 -1.41 3.73 -2.04
C THR A 207 -2.32 3.93 -3.25
N LEU A 208 -2.75 5.16 -3.51
CA LEU A 208 -3.52 5.51 -4.69
C LEU A 208 -2.71 5.33 -5.97
N LEU A 209 -1.45 5.79 -5.98
CA LEU A 209 -0.56 5.66 -7.13
C LEU A 209 -0.34 4.19 -7.49
N GLU A 210 -0.09 3.34 -6.51
CA GLU A 210 0.02 1.88 -6.71
C GLU A 210 -1.25 1.33 -7.39
N LEU A 211 -2.43 1.69 -6.88
CA LEU A 211 -3.71 1.24 -7.43
C LEU A 211 -3.93 1.72 -8.89
N VAL A 212 -3.56 2.97 -9.17
CA VAL A 212 -3.65 3.56 -10.52
C VAL A 212 -2.67 2.88 -11.48
N LEU A 213 -1.42 2.64 -11.07
CA LEU A 213 -0.41 1.97 -11.89
C LEU A 213 -0.84 0.54 -12.26
N LEU A 214 -1.43 -0.20 -11.32
CA LEU A 214 -1.99 -1.53 -11.57
C LEU A 214 -3.18 -1.47 -12.55
N GLY A 215 -4.04 -0.47 -12.39
CA GLY A 215 -5.18 -0.24 -13.29
C GLY A 215 -4.73 0.09 -14.72
N LEU A 216 -3.76 0.98 -14.87
CA LEU A 216 -3.19 1.37 -16.17
C LEU A 216 -2.51 0.19 -16.86
N THR A 217 -1.74 -0.62 -16.13
CA THR A 217 -1.08 -1.80 -16.67
C THR A 217 -2.09 -2.79 -17.25
N ARG A 218 -3.19 -3.04 -16.53
CA ARG A 218 -4.28 -3.93 -17.00
C ARG A 218 -5.04 -3.36 -18.20
N TRP A 219 -5.33 -2.06 -18.17
CA TRP A 219 -5.97 -1.38 -19.30
C TRP A 219 -5.12 -1.53 -20.57
N TRP A 220 -3.81 -1.32 -20.46
CA TRP A 220 -2.91 -1.36 -21.60
C TRP A 220 -2.79 -2.77 -22.21
N GLU A 221 -2.71 -3.81 -21.39
CA GLU A 221 -2.77 -5.21 -21.84
C GLU A 221 -4.08 -5.52 -22.59
N THR A 222 -5.21 -5.02 -22.07
CA THR A 222 -6.52 -5.20 -22.72
C THR A 222 -6.55 -4.53 -24.11
N GLN A 223 -5.96 -3.34 -24.24
CA GLN A 223 -5.86 -2.65 -25.53
C GLN A 223 -4.93 -3.36 -26.53
N LYS A 224 -3.80 -3.91 -26.06
CA LYS A 224 -2.85 -4.65 -26.91
C LYS A 224 -3.48 -5.91 -27.49
N HIS A 225 -4.29 -6.63 -26.71
CA HIS A 225 -5.05 -7.79 -27.21
C HIS A 225 -6.09 -7.41 -28.27
N ASN A 226 -6.77 -6.26 -28.11
CA ASN A 226 -7.70 -5.75 -29.11
C ASN A 226 -7.01 -5.27 -30.40
N THR A 227 -5.78 -4.77 -30.34
CA THR A 227 -5.02 -4.39 -31.55
C THR A 227 -4.41 -5.60 -32.27
N SER A 228 -4.00 -6.64 -31.54
CA SER A 228 -3.43 -7.86 -32.14
C SER A 228 -4.50 -8.77 -32.79
N SER A 229 -5.75 -8.73 -32.31
CA SER A 229 -6.87 -9.45 -32.93
C SER A 229 -7.27 -8.90 -34.32
N SER A 230 -6.90 -7.65 -34.64
CA SER A 230 -7.14 -7.06 -35.97
C SER A 230 -6.23 -7.59 -37.09
N ASN A 231 -5.30 -8.50 -36.79
CA ASN A 231 -4.38 -9.10 -37.78
C ASN A 231 -4.57 -10.61 -38.00
N TYR A 232 -5.63 -11.24 -37.46
CA TYR A 232 -5.99 -12.61 -37.84
C TYR A 232 -6.93 -12.60 -39.06
N CYS A 233 -6.34 -12.58 -40.24
CA CYS A 233 -7.02 -13.03 -41.46
C CYS A 233 -7.11 -14.56 -41.39
N PRO A 234 -8.30 -15.19 -41.49
CA PRO A 234 -8.38 -16.64 -41.53
C PRO A 234 -7.79 -17.12 -42.86
N THR A 235 -6.72 -17.90 -42.80
CA THR A 235 -6.18 -18.60 -43.96
C THR A 235 -7.19 -19.66 -44.38
N SER A 236 -8.06 -19.34 -45.35
CA SER A 236 -8.65 -20.33 -46.22
C SER A 236 -8.13 -20.09 -47.63
N GLU A 237 -7.45 -21.12 -48.15
CA GLU A 237 -6.92 -21.18 -49.51
C GLU A 237 -8.02 -20.91 -50.54
N SER A 238 -7.84 -19.91 -51.41
CA SER A 238 -8.09 -20.03 -52.86
C SER A 238 -7.74 -18.72 -53.57
N THR A 239 -6.60 -18.74 -54.26
CA THR A 239 -6.30 -18.10 -55.55
C THR A 239 -7.11 -16.86 -55.98
N ARG A 240 -6.51 -15.66 -55.92
CA ARG A 240 -6.28 -14.73 -57.06
C ARG A 240 -5.89 -13.32 -56.60
N ARG A 241 -4.66 -12.93 -56.94
CA ARG A 241 -4.21 -11.60 -57.44
C ARG A 241 -4.52 -10.38 -56.56
N CYS A 242 -3.52 -9.92 -55.79
CA CYS A 242 -3.37 -8.49 -55.48
C CYS A 242 -1.98 -8.03 -55.95
N LYS A 243 -1.98 -6.90 -56.66
CA LYS A 243 -0.88 -6.32 -57.44
C LYS A 243 -0.02 -5.46 -56.50
N GLU A 244 1.29 -5.66 -56.53
CA GLU A 244 2.28 -4.82 -55.85
C GLU A 244 2.52 -3.52 -56.64
N PRO A 245 2.65 -2.34 -55.99
CA PRO A 245 3.35 -1.21 -56.57
C PRO A 245 4.71 -1.04 -55.87
N THR A 246 5.74 -1.19 -56.69
CA THR A 246 7.17 -0.96 -56.49
C THR A 246 7.49 0.47 -56.02
N GLY A 247 8.54 0.65 -55.20
CA GLY A 247 9.07 1.98 -54.87
C GLY A 247 10.32 2.06 -53.98
N ASN A 248 11.45 1.59 -54.50
CA ASN A 248 12.83 2.10 -54.36
C ASN A 248 13.60 2.09 -53.01
N PHE A 249 14.67 1.29 -53.02
CA PHE A 249 15.92 1.27 -52.24
C PHE A 249 16.76 2.59 -52.39
N PRO A 250 17.76 2.91 -51.52
CA PRO A 250 18.96 2.08 -51.37
C PRO A 250 19.56 1.85 -49.98
N VAL A 251 20.20 0.68 -49.94
CA VAL A 251 21.16 0.13 -49.00
C VAL A 251 22.36 1.07 -48.79
N VAL A 252 22.82 1.21 -47.55
CA VAL A 252 24.22 1.52 -47.23
C VAL A 252 24.69 0.50 -46.18
N GLU A 253 25.55 -0.42 -46.61
CA GLU A 253 26.43 -1.21 -45.75
C GLU A 253 27.51 -0.29 -45.18
N THR A 254 27.75 -0.36 -43.86
CA THR A 254 29.03 0.05 -43.30
C THR A 254 29.58 -1.07 -42.43
N LYS A 255 30.67 -1.64 -42.92
CA LYS A 255 31.53 -2.67 -42.34
C LYS A 255 32.51 -1.98 -41.38
N GLU A 256 32.52 -2.33 -40.10
CA GLU A 256 33.62 -1.92 -39.20
C GLU A 256 34.48 -3.13 -38.80
N GLN A 257 35.74 -3.08 -39.24
CA GLN A 257 36.86 -3.88 -38.79
C GLN A 257 37.34 -3.34 -37.43
N PHE A 258 37.57 -4.22 -36.45
CA PHE A 258 38.44 -3.90 -35.32
C PHE A 258 39.79 -4.59 -35.51
N ARG A 259 40.84 -3.79 -35.70
CA ARG A 259 42.25 -4.19 -35.77
C ARG A 259 42.94 -3.68 -34.52
N GLU A 260 43.68 -4.58 -33.88
CA GLU A 260 44.56 -4.33 -32.75
C GLU A 260 45.69 -3.34 -33.07
N ALA A 261 46.04 -2.52 -32.07
CA ALA A 261 47.34 -1.86 -31.87
C ALA A 261 47.46 -1.62 -30.36
N GLY A 262 48.55 -1.90 -29.63
CA GLY A 262 49.94 -2.05 -30.03
C GLY A 262 50.80 -1.08 -29.18
N GLU A 263 51.53 -1.64 -28.21
CA GLU A 263 52.82 -1.21 -27.65
C GLU A 263 52.99 0.15 -26.93
N ARG A 264 53.41 0.06 -25.67
CA ARG A 264 54.75 0.46 -25.21
C ARG A 264 55.18 -0.35 -23.99
#